data_AF-A0A1M3MW35-F1
#
_entry.id   AF-A0A1M3MW35-F1
#
_cell.length_a   1.000
_cell.length_b   1.000
_cell.length_c   1.000
_cell.angle_alpha   90.00
_cell.angle_beta   90.00
_cell.angle_gamma   90.00
#
_symmetry.space_group_name_H-M   'P 1'
#
loop_
_entity.id
_entity.type
_entity.pdbx_description
1 polymer ?
#
loop_
_entity_poly.entity_id
_entity_poly.type
_entity_poly.pdbx_seq_one_letter_code
_entity_poly.pdbx_strand_id
1 'polypeptide(L)' 'MNDSCRPQKALLAEGPFCKVEACDCGTMHVSLGPITLRLRADVVESIWGTLGEALVRFGRASRRRSQLERERLS' A
#
# COMPACT_ATOMS: atom_id res chain seq x y z
N MET A 1 4.48 -24.27 4.68
CA MET A 1 3.27 -23.41 4.62
C MET A 1 2.09 -24.34 4.71
N ASN A 2 1.34 -24.33 5.82
CA ASN A 2 0.18 -25.21 5.97
C ASN A 2 -1.00 -24.67 5.15
N ASP A 3 -1.59 -25.57 4.36
CA ASP A 3 -2.57 -25.30 3.30
C ASP A 3 -4.03 -25.23 3.82
N SER A 4 -4.21 -24.80 5.06
CA SER A 4 -5.51 -24.91 5.76
C SER A 4 -5.94 -23.60 6.42
N CYS A 5 -5.79 -22.44 5.76
CA CYS A 5 -6.52 -21.24 6.23
C CYS A 5 -7.98 -21.37 5.82
N ARG A 6 -8.88 -21.31 6.80
CA ARG A 6 -10.33 -21.23 6.55
C ARG A 6 -10.64 -20.01 5.67
N PRO A 7 -11.69 -20.07 4.83
CA PRO A 7 -12.04 -19.00 3.91
C PRO A 7 -12.66 -17.78 4.60
N GLN A 8 -12.86 -17.79 5.92
CA GLN A 8 -13.48 -16.70 6.62
C GLN A 8 -12.46 -15.56 6.74
N LYS A 9 -12.66 -14.54 5.90
CA LYS A 9 -11.85 -13.34 5.88
C LYS A 9 -12.62 -12.21 6.55
N ALA A 10 -11.98 -11.51 7.47
CA ALA A 10 -12.53 -10.30 8.07
C ALA A 10 -12.07 -9.08 7.27
N LEU A 11 -12.99 -8.26 6.76
CA LEU A 11 -12.64 -6.99 6.14
C LEU A 11 -12.03 -6.06 7.21
N LEU A 12 -10.83 -5.55 6.95
CA LEU A 12 -10.16 -4.59 7.83
C LEU A 12 -10.25 -3.16 7.30
N ALA A 13 -10.06 -2.98 6.00
CA ALA A 13 -10.12 -1.67 5.35
C ALA A 13 -10.51 -1.80 3.88
N GLU A 14 -11.20 -0.79 3.37
CA GLU A 14 -11.55 -0.69 1.95
C GLU A 14 -11.52 0.78 1.51
N GLY A 15 -11.00 1.00 0.30
CA GLY A 15 -11.02 2.27 -0.39
C GLY A 15 -11.13 2.06 -1.89
N PRO A 16 -11.10 3.13 -2.68
CA PRO A 16 -11.44 3.08 -4.12
C PRO A 16 -10.58 2.12 -4.96
N PHE A 17 -9.33 1.87 -4.52
CA PHE A 17 -8.37 1.05 -5.26
C PHE A 17 -7.70 -0.04 -4.40
N CYS A 18 -8.11 -0.19 -3.14
CA CYS A 18 -7.46 -1.10 -2.21
C CYS A 18 -8.47 -1.71 -1.26
N LYS A 19 -8.41 -3.04 -1.08
CA LYS A 19 -9.17 -3.78 -0.08
C LYS A 19 -8.20 -4.62 0.75
N VAL A 20 -8.36 -4.61 2.06
CA VAL A 20 -7.51 -5.36 2.99
C VAL A 20 -8.38 -6.23 3.88
N GLU A 21 -8.13 -7.53 3.84
CA GLU A 21 -8.84 -8.52 4.64
C GLU A 21 -7.86 -9.34 5.49
N ALA A 22 -8.24 -9.76 6.70
CA ALA A 22 -7.46 -10.66 7.55
C ALA A 22 -7.99 -12.10 7.47
N CYS A 23 -7.07 -13.07 7.39
CA CYS A 23 -7.33 -14.49 7.59
C CYS A 23 -6.96 -14.85 9.04
N ASP A 24 -7.70 -15.76 9.66
CA ASP A 24 -7.43 -16.23 11.03
C ASP A 24 -6.05 -16.89 11.19
N CYS A 25 -5.39 -17.26 10.09
CA CYS A 25 -4.00 -17.78 10.11
C CYS A 25 -2.92 -16.70 10.28
N GLY A 26 -3.29 -15.43 10.47
CA GLY A 26 -2.35 -14.32 10.67
C GLY A 26 -1.79 -13.71 9.37
N THR A 27 -2.34 -14.08 8.22
CA THR A 27 -2.04 -13.41 6.93
C THR A 27 -3.11 -12.40 6.56
N MET A 28 -2.70 -11.30 5.93
CA MET A 28 -3.56 -10.32 5.31
C MET A 28 -3.62 -10.55 3.80
N HIS A 29 -4.81 -10.37 3.23
CA HIS A 29 -5.06 -10.31 1.80
C HIS A 29 -5.17 -8.84 1.41
N VAL A 30 -4.24 -8.35 0.61
CA VAL A 30 -4.21 -6.97 0.10
C VAL A 30 -4.56 -7.01 -1.38
N SER A 31 -5.76 -6.56 -1.73
CA SER A 31 -6.26 -6.50 -3.10
C SER A 31 -6.10 -5.09 -3.67
N LEU A 32 -5.40 -4.97 -4.79
CA LEU A 32 -5.18 -3.76 -5.58
C LEU A 32 -5.77 -3.99 -6.98
N GLY A 33 -7.04 -3.64 -7.16
CA GLY A 33 -7.80 -3.99 -8.37
C GLY A 33 -7.78 -5.51 -8.62
N PRO A 34 -7.27 -6.00 -9.77
CA PRO A 34 -7.25 -7.43 -10.10
C PRO A 34 -6.15 -8.22 -9.37
N ILE A 35 -5.22 -7.55 -8.69
CA ILE A 35 -4.09 -8.21 -8.02
C ILE A 35 -4.43 -8.39 -6.55
N THR A 36 -4.24 -9.59 -6.01
CA THR A 36 -4.34 -9.84 -4.56
C THR A 36 -3.06 -10.47 -4.04
N LEU A 37 -2.43 -9.83 -3.05
CA LEU A 37 -1.24 -10.33 -2.37
C LEU A 37 -1.64 -10.93 -1.03
N ARG A 38 -1.11 -12.12 -0.70
CA ARG A 38 -1.23 -12.71 0.63
C ARG A 38 0.07 -12.52 1.38
N LEU A 39 0.03 -11.73 2.43
CA LEU A 39 1.21 -11.26 3.16
C LEU A 39 1.03 -11.46 4.66
N ARG A 40 2.13 -11.59 5.40
CA ARG A 40 2.08 -11.48 6.86
C ARG A 40 1.88 -10.01 7.26
N ALA A 41 1.30 -9.77 8.43
CA ALA A 41 1.01 -8.42 8.89
C ALA A 41 2.25 -7.52 8.99
N ASP A 42 3.38 -8.06 9.48
CA ASP A 42 4.67 -7.35 9.56
C ASP A 42 5.21 -6.92 8.19
N VAL A 43 4.99 -7.75 7.16
CA VAL A 43 5.35 -7.41 5.78
C VAL A 43 4.48 -6.27 5.23
N VAL A 44 3.18 -6.28 5.54
CA VAL A 44 2.27 -5.19 5.13
C VAL A 44 2.67 -3.87 5.78
N GLU A 45 3.00 -3.89 7.07
CA GLU A 45 3.49 -2.71 7.80
C GLU A 45 4.78 -2.16 7.20
N SER A 46 5.74 -3.02 6.88
CA SER A 46 6.99 -2.62 6.22
C SER A 46 6.77 -2.01 4.82
N ILE A 47 5.86 -2.59 4.02
CA ILE A 47 5.47 -2.05 2.72
C ILE A 47 4.85 -0.66 2.88
N TRP A 48 3.94 -0.49 3.85
CA TRP A 48 3.32 0.80 4.12
C TRP A 48 4.35 1.88 4.47
N GLY A 49 5.31 1.57 5.34
CA GLY A 49 6.40 2.50 5.67
C GLY A 49 7.21 2.91 4.44
N THR A 50 7.54 1.95 3.58
CA THR A 50 8.29 2.19 2.33
C THR A 50 7.50 3.07 1.34
N LEU A 51 6.21 2.79 1.16
CA LEU A 51 5.33 3.57 0.30
C LEU A 51 5.15 5.01 0.83
N GLY A 52 4.96 5.17 2.14
CA GLY A 52 4.86 6.48 2.78
C GLY A 52 6.10 7.33 2.55
N GLU A 53 7.29 6.74 2.73
CA GLU A 53 8.55 7.43 2.44
C GLU A 53 8.68 7.81 0.97
N ALA A 54 8.31 6.90 0.05
CA ALA A 54 8.34 7.18 -1.39
C ALA A 54 7.42 8.36 -1.76
N LEU A 55 6.21 8.42 -1.20
CA LEU A 55 5.26 9.51 -1.44
C LEU A 55 5.79 10.86 -0.93
N VAL A 56 6.43 10.89 0.25
CA VAL A 56 7.07 12.11 0.78
C VAL A 56 8.18 12.59 -0.15
N ARG A 57 9.08 11.68 -0.56
CA ARG A 57 10.19 12.01 -1.47
C ARG A 57 9.67 12.50 -2.82
N PHE A 58 8.65 11.82 -3.36
CA PHE A 58 8.01 12.20 -4.62
C PHE A 58 7.35 13.58 -4.55
N GLY A 59 6.58 13.87 -3.49
CA GLY A 59 5.94 15.16 -3.32
C GLY A 59 6.95 16.32 -3.20
N ARG A 60 8.08 16.10 -2.51
CA ARG A 60 9.18 17.07 -2.44
C ARG A 60 9.81 17.32 -3.81
N ALA A 61 10.09 16.26 -4.58
CA ALA A 61 10.66 16.38 -5.92
C ALA A 61 9.72 17.10 -6.89
N SER A 62 8.42 16.81 -6.84
CA SER A 62 7.41 17.45 -7.69
C SER A 62 7.25 18.95 -7.39
N ARG A 63 7.26 19.35 -6.11
CA ARG A 63 7.26 20.78 -5.73
C ARG A 63 8.49 21.50 -6.26
N ARG A 64 9.69 20.92 -6.08
CA ARG A 64 10.94 21.51 -6.58
C ARG A 64 10.92 21.72 -8.09
N ARG A 65 10.44 20.74 -8.86
CA ARG A 65 10.28 20.89 -10.32
C ARG A 65 9.37 22.07 -10.68
N SER A 66 8.20 22.16 -10.05
CA SER A 66 7.26 23.27 -10.30
C SER A 66 7.79 24.65 -9.93
N GLN A 67 8.77 24.74 -9.02
CA GLN A 67 9.40 26.00 -8.64
C GLN A 67 10.42 26.42 -9.70
N LEU A 68 11.28 25.49 -10.12
CA LEU A 68 12.28 25.73 -11.18
C LEU A 68 11.62 26.12 -12.51
N GLU A 69 10.47 25.52 -12.84
CA GLU A 69 9.71 25.89 -14.04
C GLU A 69 9.18 27.32 -13.97
N ARG A 70 8.74 27.79 -12.79
CA ARG A 70 8.29 29.18 -12.60
C ARG A 70 9.44 30.18 -12.72
N GLU A 71 10.59 29.88 -12.13
CA GLU A 71 11.79 30.72 -12.19
C GLU A 71 12.38 30.86 -13.61
N ARG A 72 12.09 29.90 -14.51
CA ARG A 72 12.51 29.96 -15.92
C ARG A 72 11.58 30.78 -16.82
N LEU A 73 10.35 31.02 -16.36
CA LEU A 73 9.31 31.74 -17.10
C LEU A 73 9.19 33.21 -16.65
N SER A 74 9.91 33.58 -15.58
CA SER A 74 10.09 34.95 -15.09
C SER A 74 11.38 35.57 -15.60
#